data_AF-A0A447IJF8-F1
#
_entry.id   AF-A0A447IJF8-F1
#
_cell.length_a   1.000
_cell.length_b   1.000
_cell.length_c   1.000
_cell.angle_alpha   90.00
_cell.angle_beta   90.00
_cell.angle_gamma   90.00
#
_symmetry.space_group_name_H-M   'P 1'
#
loop_
_entity.id
_entity.type
_entity.pdbx_description
1 polymer ?
#
loop_
_entity_poly.entity_id
_entity_poly.type
_entity_poly.pdbx_seq_one_letter_code
_entity_poly.pdbx_strand_id
1 'polypeptide(L)' 'MTDATLTLDGLEQITGTVETGGDYARLRADTTLDESGIAGSPEGRLTIDGRSERVILENYRALEGSGCEITLRRIQPEPR' A
#
# COMPACT_ATOMS: atom_id res chain seq x y z
N MET A 1 8.06 7.95 8.79
CA MET A 1 7.28 8.05 7.54
C MET A 1 8.25 8.32 6.41
N THR A 2 8.17 7.52 5.35
CA THR A 2 9.07 7.59 4.17
C THR A 2 8.23 7.70 2.91
N ASP A 3 8.67 8.46 1.91
CA ASP A 3 7.96 8.53 0.62
C ASP A 3 7.88 7.15 -0.04
N ALA A 4 6.67 6.81 -0.48
CA ALA A 4 6.41 5.53 -1.08
C ALA A 4 5.37 5.63 -2.19
N THR A 5 5.48 4.67 -3.09
CA THR A 5 4.57 4.50 -4.22
C THR A 5 4.01 3.08 -4.19
N LEU A 6 2.69 2.96 -4.10
CA LEU A 6 1.97 1.70 -4.15
C LEU A 6 1.32 1.54 -5.53
N THR A 7 1.58 0.39 -6.15
CA THR A 7 0.90 -0.05 -7.36
C THR A 7 0.16 -1.33 -7.03
N LEU A 8 -1.17 -1.31 -7.11
CA LEU A 8 -2.00 -2.51 -6.93
C LEU A 8 -2.40 -3.03 -8.31
N ASP A 9 -2.46 -4.34 -8.49
CA ASP A 9 -2.87 -4.94 -9.75
C ASP A 9 -4.30 -4.51 -10.12
N GLY A 10 -4.46 -3.87 -11.28
CA GLY A 10 -5.75 -3.38 -11.78
C GLY A 10 -6.21 -2.02 -11.24
N LEU A 11 -5.38 -1.33 -10.44
CA LEU A 11 -5.68 0.00 -9.89
C LEU A 11 -4.63 1.04 -10.29
N GLU A 12 -4.99 2.31 -10.14
CA GLU A 12 -4.05 3.42 -10.30
C GLU A 12 -2.95 3.41 -9.24
N GLN A 13 -1.82 3.99 -9.61
CA GLN A 13 -0.69 4.15 -8.71
C GLN A 13 -1.00 5.21 -7.64
N ILE A 14 -0.69 4.88 -6.40
CA ILE A 14 -0.88 5.75 -5.24
C ILE A 14 0.47 6.21 -4.75
N THR A 15 0.64 7.51 -4.59
CA THR A 15 1.83 8.09 -3.98
C THR A 15 1.45 8.65 -2.62
N GLY A 16 2.29 8.42 -1.63
CA GLY A 16 2.07 8.86 -0.26
C GLY A 16 3.26 8.59 0.62
N THR A 17 3.03 8.57 1.93
CA THR A 17 4.05 8.21 2.91
C THR A 17 3.74 6.88 3.55
N VAL A 18 4.77 6.06 3.77
CA VAL A 18 4.64 4.75 4.37
C VAL A 18 5.36 4.66 5.71
N GLU A 19 4.80 3.85 6.59
CA GLU A 19 5.40 3.42 7.84
C GLU A 19 5.54 1.89 7.80
N THR A 20 6.77 1.38 7.70
CA THR A 20 7.04 -0.06 7.72
C THR A 20 7.33 -0.54 9.14
N GLY A 21 6.71 -1.63 9.56
CA GLY A 21 6.93 -2.27 10.86
C GLY A 21 6.76 -3.78 10.76
N GLY A 22 7.86 -4.53 10.94
CA GLY A 22 7.86 -6.00 10.81
C GLY A 22 7.33 -6.45 9.44
N ASP A 23 6.31 -7.29 9.46
CA ASP A 23 5.66 -7.86 8.27
C ASP A 23 4.60 -6.96 7.65
N TYR A 24 4.37 -5.76 8.21
CA TYR A 24 3.33 -4.84 7.74
C TYR A 24 3.91 -3.49 7.33
N ALA A 25 3.22 -2.84 6.41
CA ALA A 25 3.46 -1.48 5.99
C ALA A 25 2.13 -0.71 5.98
N ARG A 26 2.13 0.50 6.50
CA ARG A 26 0.96 1.38 6.51
C ARG A 26 1.22 2.56 5.61
N LEU A 27 0.52 2.63 4.49
CA LEU A 27 0.60 3.74 3.53
C LEU A 27 -0.50 4.75 3.85
N ARG A 28 -0.14 6.03 3.88
CA ARG A 28 -1.05 7.16 3.96
C ARG A 28 -0.90 8.00 2.71
N ALA A 29 -2.01 8.26 2.04
CA ALA A 29 -2.04 9.07 0.84
C ALA A 29 -3.20 10.06 0.90
N ASP A 30 -3.02 11.24 0.30
CA ASP A 30 -4.07 12.26 0.20
C ASP A 30 -5.11 11.95 -0.89
N THR A 31 -4.88 10.89 -1.67
CA THR A 31 -5.86 10.36 -2.63
C THR A 31 -6.70 9.25 -2.01
N THR A 32 -7.95 9.14 -2.45
CA THR A 32 -8.82 8.00 -2.17
C THR A 32 -8.75 6.99 -3.32
N LEU A 33 -8.81 5.71 -2.99
CA LEU A 33 -8.99 4.65 -3.98
C LEU A 33 -10.47 4.36 -4.20
N ASP A 34 -10.79 3.82 -5.38
CA ASP A 34 -12.10 3.21 -5.61
C ASP A 34 -12.19 1.89 -4.85
N GLU A 35 -13.07 1.83 -3.85
CA GLU A 35 -13.24 0.66 -2.97
C GLU A 35 -13.65 -0.61 -3.75
N SER A 36 -14.26 -0.46 -4.93
CA SER A 36 -14.68 -1.60 -5.76
C SER A 36 -13.48 -2.42 -6.27
N GLY A 37 -12.31 -1.79 -6.48
CA GLY A 37 -11.10 -2.49 -6.92
C GLY A 37 -10.26 -3.06 -5.78
N ILE A 38 -10.63 -2.78 -4.53
CA ILE A 38 -9.95 -3.27 -3.32
C ILE A 38 -10.62 -4.54 -2.77
N ALA A 39 -11.85 -4.81 -3.22
CA ALA A 39 -12.60 -6.01 -2.84
C ALA A 39 -11.85 -7.28 -3.29
N GLY A 40 -11.12 -7.92 -2.37
CA GLY A 40 -10.41 -9.17 -2.63
C GLY A 40 -8.94 -9.22 -2.22
N SER A 41 -8.42 -8.23 -1.50
CA SER A 41 -7.00 -8.18 -1.08
C SER A 41 -6.03 -8.29 -2.26
N PRO A 42 -6.07 -7.33 -3.20
CA PRO A 42 -5.19 -7.36 -4.36
C PRO A 42 -3.72 -7.40 -3.95
N GLU A 43 -2.95 -8.22 -4.67
CA GLU A 43 -1.50 -8.13 -4.65
C GLU A 43 -1.05 -6.83 -5.32
N GLY A 44 0.11 -6.34 -4.88
CA GLY A 44 0.71 -5.16 -5.46
C GLY A 44 2.20 -5.06 -5.15
N ARG A 45 2.74 -3.91 -5.51
CA ARG A 45 4.13 -3.55 -5.34
C ARG A 45 4.23 -2.23 -4.60
N LEU A 46 4.94 -2.24 -3.49
CA LEU A 46 5.25 -1.06 -2.70
C LEU A 46 6.70 -0.68 -3.00
N THR A 47 6.92 0.54 -3.48
CA THR A 47 8.25 1.08 -3.75
C THR A 47 8.59 2.13 -2.71
N ILE A 48 9.69 1.92 -1.97
CA ILE A 48 10.19 2.80 -0.90
C ILE A 48 11.66 3.05 -1.18
N ASP A 49 12.09 4.31 -1.28
CA ASP A 49 13.49 4.67 -1.59
C ASP A 49 14.07 3.92 -2.82
N GLY A 50 13.24 3.73 -3.86
CA GLY A 50 13.62 2.99 -5.08
C GLY A 50 13.72 1.47 -4.92
N ARG A 51 13.43 0.92 -3.73
CA ARG A 51 13.30 -0.53 -3.51
C ARG A 51 11.85 -0.93 -3.62
N SER A 52 11.57 -1.87 -4.51
CA SER A 52 10.23 -2.43 -4.68
C SER A 52 10.08 -3.76 -3.94
N GLU A 53 9.00 -3.89 -3.19
CA GLU A 53 8.63 -5.09 -2.45
C GLU A 53 7.22 -5.53 -2.84
N ARG A 54 6.98 -6.85 -2.85
CA ARG A 54 5.63 -7.39 -3.08
C ARG A 54 4.82 -7.24 -1.79
N VAL A 55 3.58 -6.80 -1.93
CA VAL A 55 2.66 -6.58 -0.82
C VAL A 55 1.28 -7.10 -1.14
N ILE A 56 0.52 -7.43 -0.12
CA ILE A 56 -0.90 -7.76 -0.20
C ILE A 56 -1.66 -6.66 0.53
N LEU A 57 -2.70 -6.11 -0.09
CA LEU A 57 -3.60 -5.21 0.62
C LEU A 57 -4.43 -6.01 1.61
N GLU A 58 -4.25 -5.74 2.90
CA GLU A 58 -5.03 -6.40 3.96
C GLU A 58 -6.17 -5.53 4.46
N ASN A 59 -5.97 -4.21 4.47
CA ASN A 59 -7.00 -3.29 4.93
C ASN A 59 -6.93 -1.95 4.20
N TYR A 60 -8.09 -1.35 3.97
CA TYR A 60 -8.25 -0.01 3.42
C TYR A 60 -9.19 0.79 4.31
N ARG A 61 -8.83 2.04 4.58
CA ARG A 61 -9.67 2.97 5.32
C ARG A 61 -9.61 4.35 4.69
N ALA A 62 -10.73 4.81 4.13
CA ALA A 62 -10.87 6.21 3.76
C ALA A 62 -10.89 7.09 5.03
N LEU A 63 -10.20 8.23 4.96
CA LEU A 63 -10.18 9.23 6.04
C LEU A 63 -11.26 10.29 5.77
N GLU A 64 -11.92 10.78 6.83
CA GLU A 64 -12.87 11.89 6.69
C GLU A 64 -12.12 13.19 6.33
N GLY A 65 -12.48 13.80 5.19
CA GLY A 65 -11.92 15.07 4.73
C GLY A 65 -11.23 14.94 3.37
N SER A 66 -10.22 14.08 3.27
CA SER A 66 -9.56 13.62 2.02
C SER A 66 -8.46 12.62 2.39
N GLY A 67 -8.22 11.65 1.52
CA GLY A 67 -7.14 10.67 1.69
C GLY A 67 -7.57 9.32 2.24
N CYS A 68 -6.61 8.40 2.29
CA CYS A 68 -6.81 7.05 2.78
C CYS A 68 -5.59 6.52 3.54
N GLU A 69 -5.86 5.54 4.40
CA GLU A 69 -4.87 4.71 5.05
C GLU A 69 -5.01 3.27 4.53
N ILE A 70 -3.92 2.72 3.99
CA ILE A 70 -3.86 1.36 3.46
C ILE A 70 -2.88 0.57 4.32
N THR A 71 -3.34 -0.57 4.85
CA THR A 71 -2.47 -1.55 5.51
C THR A 71 -2.12 -2.65 4.54
N LEU A 72 -0.82 -2.82 4.35
CA LEU A 72 -0.20 -3.75 3.43
C LEU A 72 0.56 -4.80 4.24
N ARG A 73 0.38 -6.07 3.92
CA ARG A 73 1.26 -7.14 4.40
C ARG A 73 2.40 -7.32 3.42
N ARG A 74 3.63 -7.19 3.90
CA ARG A 74 4.85 -7.37 3.11
C ARG A 74 5.04 -8.86 2.87
N ILE A 75 5.18 -9.23 1.60
CA ILE A 75 5.68 -10.55 1.24
C ILE A 75 7.19 -10.42 1.32
N GLN A 76 7.78 -10.78 2.47
CA GLN A 76 9.23 -10.84 2.61
C GLN A 76 9.77 -11.72 1.46
N PRO A 77 10.90 -11.35 0.82
CA PRO A 77 11.59 -12.30 -0.03
C PRO A 77 11.92 -13.52 0.83
N GLU A 78 11.60 -14.73 0.34
CA GLU A 78 12.04 -15.96 0.99
C GLU A 78 13.56 -15.83 1.22
N PRO A 79 14.08 -16.02 2.45
CA PRO A 79 15.51 -16.08 2.65
C PRO A 79 16.04 -17.21 1.77
N ARG A 80 16.88 -16.83 0.81
CA ARG A 80 17.50 -17.76 -0.14
C ARG A 80 18.50 -18.68 0.56
#